data_AF-A0A1E5MGG7-F1
#
_entry.id   AF-A0A1E5MGG7-F1
#
_cell.length_a   1.000
_cell.length_b   1.000
_cell.length_c   1.000
_cell.angle_alpha   90.00
_cell.angle_beta   90.00
_cell.angle_gamma   90.00
#
_symmetry.space_group_name_H-M   'P 1'
#
loop_
_entity.id
_entity.type
_entity.pdbx_description
1 polymer ?
#
loop_
_entity_poly.entity_id
_entity_poly.type
_entity_poly.pdbx_seq_one_letter_code
_entity_poly.pdbx_strand_id
1 'polypeptide(L)'
;MTGPSPSARRSRGAGGRRARRSVRRHPPDADAWFGVRCVFRHGESRYEERVVIVRADDFALAIARAEDEAARYAVDVDAEYLGLAQAFALVDDPGDGAEVFSLMRDSDLPPDEYLDAFFDTGDERQGGVGAASGRPEPPR
;
A
#
# COMPACT_ATOMS: atom_id res chain seq x y z
N MET A 1 -59.11 -12.32 -33.10
CA MET A 1 -58.42 -13.57 -33.47
C MET A 1 -57.02 -13.50 -32.91
N THR A 2 -56.81 -14.29 -31.87
CA THR A 2 -55.60 -14.46 -31.08
C THR A 2 -54.59 -15.29 -31.87
N GLY A 3 -53.37 -14.78 -32.02
CA GLY A 3 -52.24 -15.60 -32.45
C GLY A 3 -50.98 -15.14 -31.74
N PRO A 4 -50.39 -15.96 -30.86
CA PRO A 4 -49.02 -15.77 -30.43
C PRO A 4 -48.13 -16.87 -31.00
N SER A 5 -47.01 -16.46 -31.60
CA SER A 5 -45.77 -17.24 -31.57
C SER A 5 -44.59 -16.30 -31.79
N PRO A 6 -43.85 -15.95 -30.73
CA PRO A 6 -42.49 -15.48 -30.89
C PRO A 6 -41.55 -16.66 -30.67
N SER A 7 -40.94 -17.11 -31.77
CA SER A 7 -39.78 -18.00 -31.75
C SER A 7 -38.59 -17.29 -31.11
N ALA A 8 -37.96 -17.98 -30.18
CA ALA A 8 -36.81 -17.55 -29.41
C ALA A 8 -35.60 -17.28 -30.31
N ARG A 9 -34.95 -16.12 -30.12
CA ARG A 9 -33.55 -15.92 -30.51
C ARG A 9 -32.76 -15.53 -29.27
N ARG A 10 -32.00 -16.50 -28.75
CA ARG A 10 -31.02 -16.31 -27.69
C ARG A 10 -29.85 -15.53 -28.27
N SER A 11 -29.67 -14.27 -27.86
CA SER A 11 -28.41 -13.55 -28.02
C SER A 11 -27.52 -13.83 -26.81
N ARG A 12 -26.49 -14.65 -27.02
CA ARG A 12 -25.33 -14.75 -26.13
C ARG A 12 -24.50 -13.48 -26.34
N GLY A 13 -24.32 -12.68 -25.29
CA GLY A 13 -23.50 -11.46 -25.31
C GLY A 13 -22.62 -11.40 -24.07
N ALA A 14 -21.36 -11.81 -24.26
CA ALA A 14 -20.16 -11.50 -23.49
C ALA A 14 -20.30 -11.15 -22.00
N GLY A 15 -20.16 -12.17 -21.14
CA GLY A 15 -19.70 -11.95 -19.77
C GLY A 15 -18.29 -11.37 -19.79
N GLY A 16 -18.17 -10.09 -19.44
CA GLY A 16 -16.91 -9.43 -19.18
C GLY A 16 -16.23 -10.06 -17.97
N ARG A 17 -15.44 -11.10 -18.19
CA ARG A 17 -14.44 -11.54 -17.22
C ARG A 17 -13.39 -10.45 -17.19
N ARG A 18 -13.45 -9.54 -16.21
CA ARG A 18 -12.26 -8.81 -15.78
C ARG A 18 -11.18 -9.86 -15.57
N ALA A 19 -10.14 -9.81 -16.40
CA ALA A 19 -8.96 -10.64 -16.21
C ALA A 19 -8.47 -10.35 -14.80
N ARG A 20 -8.65 -11.32 -13.89
CA ARG A 20 -7.94 -11.31 -12.62
C ARG A 20 -6.48 -11.31 -13.03
N ARG A 21 -5.78 -10.19 -12.86
CA ARG A 21 -4.34 -10.11 -13.03
C ARG A 21 -3.82 -11.25 -12.15
N SER A 22 -3.30 -12.29 -12.77
CA SER A 22 -2.76 -13.43 -12.05
C SER A 22 -1.69 -12.86 -11.13
N VAL A 23 -1.91 -12.89 -9.82
CA VAL A 23 -0.85 -12.71 -8.85
C VAL A 23 0.13 -13.82 -9.19
N ARG A 24 1.19 -13.49 -9.93
CA ARG A 24 2.27 -14.42 -10.17
C ARG A 24 2.78 -14.74 -8.78
N ARG A 25 2.54 -15.97 -8.32
CA ARG A 25 3.31 -16.53 -7.22
C ARG A 25 4.72 -16.56 -7.79
N HIS A 26 5.55 -15.60 -7.38
CA HIS A 26 6.96 -15.63 -7.73
C HIS A 26 7.46 -17.02 -7.30
N PRO A 27 8.12 -17.80 -8.17
CA PRO A 27 8.94 -18.90 -7.70
C PRO A 27 9.95 -18.35 -6.67
N PRO A 28 10.59 -19.19 -5.83
CA PRO A 28 11.68 -18.72 -4.98
C PRO A 28 12.86 -18.30 -5.87
N ASP A 29 12.74 -17.12 -6.46
CA ASP A 29 13.83 -16.41 -7.10
C ASP A 29 14.66 -15.87 -5.94
N ALA A 30 15.84 -16.44 -5.75
CA ALA A 30 16.84 -15.86 -4.86
C ALA A 30 17.02 -14.39 -5.26
N ASP A 31 17.00 -13.48 -4.28
CA ASP A 31 17.13 -12.01 -4.44
C ASP A 31 15.89 -11.18 -4.88
N ALA A 32 14.70 -11.48 -4.37
CA ALA A 32 13.53 -10.61 -4.51
C ALA A 32 13.62 -9.32 -3.66
N TRP A 33 12.85 -8.29 -4.04
CA TRP A 33 12.72 -7.05 -3.27
C TRP A 33 11.47 -7.03 -2.40
N PHE A 34 11.61 -6.52 -1.18
CA PHE A 34 10.52 -6.36 -0.23
C PHE A 34 10.52 -4.95 0.34
N GLY A 35 9.35 -4.33 0.45
CA GLY A 35 9.17 -3.19 1.34
C GLY A 35 8.68 -3.69 2.69
N VAL A 36 9.28 -3.22 3.78
CA VAL A 36 8.91 -3.64 5.13
C VAL A 36 8.53 -2.41 5.94
N ARG A 37 7.28 -2.36 6.38
CA ARG A 37 6.77 -1.32 7.27
C ARG A 37 7.06 -1.67 8.72
N CYS A 38 7.74 -0.75 9.41
CA CYS A 38 8.05 -0.81 10.83
C CYS A 38 7.42 0.37 11.58
N VAL A 39 7.20 0.22 12.89
CA VAL A 39 6.62 1.27 13.75
C VAL A 39 7.55 1.59 14.91
N PHE A 40 7.74 2.87 15.14
CA PHE A 40 8.61 3.40 16.19
C PHE A 40 7.84 4.36 17.09
N ARG A 41 8.26 4.49 18.35
CA ARG A 41 7.82 5.53 19.27
C ARG A 41 8.96 6.48 19.58
N HIS A 42 8.69 7.78 19.43
CA HIS A 42 9.61 8.87 19.73
C HIS A 42 9.10 9.62 20.97
N GLY A 43 9.91 9.66 22.03
CA GLY A 43 9.49 10.25 23.31
C GLY A 43 8.21 9.60 23.86
N GLU A 44 7.28 10.40 24.39
CA GLU A 44 6.11 9.87 25.09
C GLU A 44 4.90 9.54 24.19
N SER A 45 4.67 10.35 23.15
CA SER A 45 3.38 10.36 22.43
C SER A 45 3.46 10.38 20.91
N ARG A 46 4.66 10.27 20.32
CA ARG A 46 4.80 10.30 18.87
C ARG A 46 5.12 8.93 18.32
N TYR A 47 4.41 8.57 17.25
CA TYR A 47 4.64 7.34 16.52
C TYR A 47 5.12 7.66 15.11
N GLU A 48 6.02 6.83 14.58
CA GLU A 48 6.51 6.90 13.21
C GLU A 48 6.23 5.56 12.53
N GLU A 49 5.55 5.59 11.38
CA GLU A 49 5.50 4.46 10.45
C GLU A 49 6.57 4.67 9.38
N ARG A 50 7.51 3.74 9.25
CA ARG A 50 8.62 3.83 8.30
C ARG A 50 8.67 2.58 7.42
N VAL A 51 8.87 2.76 6.12
CA VAL A 51 9.03 1.65 5.15
C VAL A 51 10.45 1.65 4.63
N VAL A 52 11.10 0.49 4.67
CA VAL A 52 12.43 0.26 4.06
C VAL A 52 12.34 -0.78 2.97
N ILE A 53 13.11 -0.60 1.90
CA ILE A 53 13.27 -1.62 0.86
C ILE A 53 14.47 -2.50 1.23
N VAL A 54 14.26 -3.81 1.26
CA VAL A 54 15.26 -4.83 1.53
C VAL A 54 15.23 -5.88 0.42
N ARG A 55 16.41 -6.35 0.02
CA ARG A 55 16.55 -7.54 -0.82
C ARG A 55 16.59 -8.77 0.07
N ALA A 56 15.88 -9.85 -0.28
CA ALA A 56 15.87 -11.11 0.47
C ALA A 56 15.35 -12.28 -0.38
N ASP A 57 15.57 -13.51 0.07
CA ASP A 57 15.07 -14.71 -0.60
C ASP A 57 13.61 -15.01 -0.25
N ASP A 58 13.15 -14.55 0.90
CA ASP A 58 11.79 -14.75 1.39
C ASP A 58 11.36 -13.66 2.40
N PHE A 59 10.08 -13.72 2.79
CA PHE A 59 9.49 -12.80 3.76
C PHE A 59 10.16 -12.87 5.14
N ALA A 60 10.57 -14.06 5.60
CA ALA A 60 11.16 -14.22 6.93
C ALA A 60 12.52 -13.53 7.00
N LEU A 61 13.36 -13.71 5.99
CA LEU A 61 14.63 -13.03 5.87
C LEU A 61 14.46 -11.52 5.64
N ALA A 62 13.46 -11.09 4.87
CA ALA A 62 13.14 -9.67 4.69
C ALA A 62 12.77 -9.00 6.02
N ILE A 63 11.90 -9.66 6.81
CA ILE A 63 11.51 -9.19 8.14
C ILE A 63 12.73 -9.13 9.06
N ALA A 64 13.51 -10.20 9.17
CA ALA A 64 14.70 -10.22 10.04
C ALA A 64 15.70 -9.10 9.68
N ARG A 65 15.93 -8.86 8.38
CA ARG A 65 16.81 -7.77 7.91
C ARG A 65 16.24 -6.39 8.25
N ALA A 66 14.93 -6.20 8.12
CA ALA A 66 14.26 -4.95 8.45
C ALA A 66 14.21 -4.71 9.97
N GLU A 67 14.05 -5.73 10.79
CA GLU A 67 14.12 -5.63 12.26
C GLU A 67 15.52 -5.25 12.74
N ASP A 68 16.55 -5.86 12.15
CA ASP A 68 17.95 -5.49 12.39
C ASP A 68 18.24 -4.03 12.00
N GLU A 69 17.70 -3.56 10.88
CA GLU A 69 17.80 -2.14 10.46
C GLU A 69 17.02 -1.23 11.41
N ALA A 70 15.80 -1.59 11.76
CA ALA A 70 14.94 -0.84 12.68
C ALA A 70 15.59 -0.69 14.06
N ALA A 71 16.21 -1.75 14.60
CA ALA A 71 16.92 -1.69 15.87
C ALA A 71 18.10 -0.70 15.84
N ARG A 72 18.84 -0.64 14.73
CA ARG A 72 19.93 0.35 14.56
C ARG A 72 19.37 1.76 14.44
N TYR A 73 18.36 1.95 13.59
CA TYR A 73 17.70 3.25 13.42
C TYR A 73 17.15 3.79 14.74
N ALA A 74 16.48 2.95 15.53
CA ALA A 74 15.93 3.30 16.83
C ALA A 74 16.99 3.85 17.79
N VAL A 75 18.19 3.25 17.83
CA VAL A 75 19.32 3.76 18.62
C VAL A 75 19.81 5.11 18.09
N ASP A 76 19.96 5.25 16.77
CA ASP A 76 20.51 6.46 16.16
C ASP A 76 19.64 7.71 16.38
N VAL A 77 18.32 7.54 16.51
CA VAL A 77 17.36 8.64 16.66
C VAL A 77 16.71 8.73 18.05
N ASP A 78 17.18 7.94 19.02
CA ASP A 78 16.62 7.85 20.38
C ASP A 78 15.09 7.54 20.37
N ALA A 79 14.73 6.52 19.60
CA ALA A 79 13.37 5.99 19.49
C ALA A 79 13.30 4.54 19.97
N GLU A 80 12.07 4.07 20.18
CA GLU A 80 11.77 2.67 20.50
C GLU A 80 11.15 1.99 19.28
N TYR A 81 11.76 0.90 18.79
CA TYR A 81 11.12 0.02 17.83
C TYR A 81 10.05 -0.83 18.52
N LEU A 82 8.81 -0.80 18.00
CA LEU A 82 7.65 -1.42 18.66
C LEU A 82 7.40 -2.89 18.30
N GLY A 83 8.32 -3.52 17.55
CA GLY A 83 8.24 -4.94 17.20
C GLY A 83 7.24 -5.30 16.09
N LEU A 84 6.69 -4.31 15.39
CA LEU A 84 5.88 -4.56 14.19
C LEU A 84 6.76 -4.48 12.94
N ALA A 85 6.83 -5.56 12.17
CA ALA A 85 7.42 -5.60 10.83
C ALA A 85 6.44 -6.26 9.84
N GLN A 86 6.01 -5.51 8.82
CA GLN A 86 5.08 -5.97 7.80
C GLN A 86 5.73 -5.94 6.43
N ALA A 87 6.14 -7.11 5.95
CA ALA A 87 6.79 -7.25 4.65
C ALA A 87 5.77 -7.37 3.50
N PHE A 88 6.08 -6.69 2.40
CA PHE A 88 5.38 -6.69 1.12
C PHE A 88 6.38 -7.02 0.01
N ALA A 89 6.13 -8.07 -0.77
CA ALA A 89 6.97 -8.42 -1.90
C ALA A 89 6.66 -7.50 -3.09
N LEU A 90 7.68 -6.81 -3.61
CA LEU A 90 7.54 -5.98 -4.80
C LEU A 90 7.28 -6.86 -6.01
N VAL A 91 6.50 -6.34 -6.96
CA VAL A 91 6.18 -7.04 -8.22
C VAL A 91 7.31 -6.90 -9.24
N ASP A 92 8.02 -5.77 -9.20
CA ASP A 92 9.09 -5.37 -10.11
C ASP A 92 10.27 -4.79 -9.30
N ASP A 93 11.42 -4.54 -9.93
CA ASP A 93 12.53 -3.83 -9.28
C ASP A 93 12.10 -2.43 -8.79
N PRO A 94 12.67 -1.90 -7.69
CA PRO A 94 12.43 -0.54 -7.24
C PRO A 94 12.71 0.47 -8.35
N GLY A 95 11.72 1.32 -8.64
CA GLY A 95 11.79 2.30 -9.70
C GLY A 95 10.58 3.24 -9.67
N ASP A 96 10.51 4.15 -10.64
CA ASP A 96 9.38 5.05 -10.79
C ASP A 96 8.06 4.26 -10.93
N GLY A 97 7.07 4.60 -10.11
CA GLY A 97 5.78 3.92 -10.07
C GLY A 97 5.78 2.51 -9.43
N ALA A 98 6.91 2.02 -8.91
CA ALA A 98 6.94 0.73 -8.21
C ALA A 98 6.19 0.82 -6.87
N GLU A 99 5.25 -0.11 -6.64
CA GLU A 99 4.54 -0.21 -5.37
C GLU A 99 5.49 -0.78 -4.31
N VAL A 100 5.85 0.01 -3.31
CA VAL A 100 6.78 -0.40 -2.24
C VAL A 100 6.06 -0.99 -1.03
N PHE A 101 4.77 -0.68 -0.83
CA PHE A 101 3.97 -1.18 0.27
C PHE A 101 2.48 -1.06 -0.05
N SER A 102 1.68 -2.00 0.45
CA SER A 102 0.22 -2.00 0.32
C SER A 102 -0.42 -2.59 1.58
N LEU A 103 -1.45 -1.92 2.11
CA LEU A 103 -2.27 -2.42 3.20
C LEU A 103 -3.74 -2.38 2.79
N MET A 104 -4.38 -3.54 2.76
CA MET A 104 -5.84 -3.63 2.66
C MET A 104 -6.42 -3.84 4.06
N ARG A 105 -7.45 -3.07 4.39
CA ARG A 105 -8.17 -3.15 5.67
C ARG A 105 -9.66 -3.12 5.37
N ASP A 106 -10.37 -4.15 5.82
CA ASP A 106 -11.83 -4.12 5.86
C ASP A 106 -12.29 -3.16 6.97
N SER A 107 -13.26 -2.32 6.67
CA SER A 107 -13.83 -1.35 7.61
C SER A 107 -15.27 -1.04 7.24
N ASP A 108 -16.12 -0.86 8.24
CA ASP A 108 -17.50 -0.41 8.08
C ASP A 108 -17.62 1.13 8.09
N LEU A 109 -16.51 1.85 8.27
CA LEU A 109 -16.49 3.31 8.27
C LEU A 109 -16.74 3.87 6.87
N PRO A 110 -17.47 4.98 6.74
CA PRO A 110 -17.52 5.73 5.49
C PRO A 110 -16.14 6.34 5.17
N PRO A 111 -15.89 6.73 3.91
CA PRO A 111 -14.55 7.14 3.46
C PRO A 111 -13.91 8.27 4.28
N ASP A 112 -14.62 9.36 4.56
CA ASP A 112 -14.04 10.52 5.26
C ASP A 112 -13.72 10.15 6.72
N GLU A 113 -14.62 9.46 7.41
CA GLU A 113 -14.37 8.98 8.78
C GLU A 113 -13.22 7.96 8.85
N TYR A 114 -13.02 7.16 7.80
CA TYR A 114 -11.87 6.25 7.71
C TYR A 114 -10.55 7.01 7.60
N LEU A 115 -10.52 8.09 6.81
CA LEU A 115 -9.33 8.94 6.68
C LEU A 115 -9.01 9.63 8.00
N ASP A 116 -10.00 10.28 8.62
CA ASP A 116 -9.84 10.97 9.90
C ASP A 116 -9.41 10.02 11.03
N ALA A 117 -9.89 8.77 11.00
CA ALA A 117 -9.57 7.79 12.02
C ALA A 117 -8.13 7.23 11.94
N PHE A 118 -7.51 7.23 10.76
CA PHE A 118 -6.24 6.50 10.54
C PHE A 118 -5.12 7.30 9.88
N PHE A 119 -5.41 8.42 9.21
CA PHE A 119 -4.45 9.11 8.34
C PHE A 119 -4.48 10.64 8.42
N ASP A 120 -5.64 11.24 8.70
CA ASP A 120 -5.83 12.69 8.82
C ASP A 120 -6.34 13.05 10.21
N THR A 121 -5.57 12.69 11.23
CA THR A 121 -5.91 12.96 12.64
C THR A 121 -5.67 14.42 13.02
N GLY A 122 -4.88 15.15 12.22
CA GLY A 122 -4.52 16.54 12.43
C GLY A 122 -3.20 16.74 13.18
N ASP A 123 -2.59 15.66 13.69
CA ASP A 123 -1.34 15.68 14.46
C ASP A 123 -0.13 15.15 13.65
N GLU A 124 -0.34 14.76 12.39
CA GLU A 124 0.70 14.22 11.51
C GLU A 124 1.79 15.25 11.22
N ARG A 125 3.06 14.82 11.30
CA ARG A 125 4.22 15.64 10.94
C ARG A 125 4.72 15.28 9.55
N GLN A 126 3.85 15.48 8.58
CA GLN A 126 4.11 15.21 7.17
C GLN A 126 4.52 16.49 6.42
N GLY A 127 5.29 16.34 5.35
CA GLY A 127 5.67 17.46 4.50
C GLY A 127 4.42 18.13 3.92
N GLY A 128 4.28 19.43 4.11
CA GLY A 128 3.11 20.16 3.62
C GLY A 128 3.02 20.08 2.10
N VAL A 129 2.02 19.37 1.57
CA VAL A 129 1.55 19.62 0.21
C VAL A 129 0.75 20.91 0.31
N GLY A 130 1.41 22.04 0.06
CA GLY A 130 0.73 23.33 0.04
C GLY A 130 -0.53 23.22 -0.82
N ALA A 131 -1.67 23.67 -0.26
CA ALA A 131 -2.90 23.85 -1.00
C ALA A 131 -2.57 24.46 -2.37
N ALA A 132 -3.06 23.79 -3.42
CA ALA A 132 -2.83 24.07 -4.83
C ALA A 132 -2.23 25.45 -5.07
N SER A 133 -0.95 25.49 -5.49
CA SER A 133 -0.38 26.71 -6.04
C SER A 133 -1.34 27.22 -7.12
N GLY A 134 -2.06 28.29 -6.79
CA GLY A 134 -2.88 29.04 -7.72
C GLY A 134 -1.95 29.49 -8.83
N ARG A 135 -1.93 28.75 -9.93
CA ARG A 135 -1.28 29.20 -11.15
C ARG A 135 -2.20 30.27 -11.74
N PRO A 136 -1.78 31.54 -11.79
CA PRO A 136 -2.58 32.52 -12.50
C PRO A 136 -2.66 32.11 -13.98
N GLU A 137 -3.87 32.12 -14.53
CA GLU A 137 -4.14 31.91 -15.95
C GLU A 137 -3.36 32.97 -16.77
N PRO A 138 -2.64 32.60 -17.84
CA PRO A 138 -1.93 33.59 -18.64
C PRO A 138 -2.94 34.52 -19.34
N PRO A 139 -2.63 35.83 -19.45
CA PRO A 139 -3.51 36.76 -20.14
C PRO A 139 -3.66 36.38 -21.62
N ARG A 140 -4.88 36.57 -22.13
CA ARG A 140 -5.29 36.29 -23.53
C ARG A 140 -4.57 37.16 -24.54
#